data_AF-A0A939IDZ2-F1
#
_entry.id   AF-A0A939IDZ2-F1
#
_cell.length_a   1.000
_cell.length_b   1.000
_cell.length_c   1.000
_cell.angle_alpha   90.00
_cell.angle_beta   90.00
_cell.angle_gamma   90.00
#
_symmetry.space_group_name_H-M   'P 1'
#
loop_
_entity.id
_entity.type
_entity.pdbx_description
1 polymer ?
#
loop_
_entity_poly.entity_id
_entity_poly.type
_entity_poly.pdbx_seq_one_letter_code
_entity_poly.pdbx_strand_id
1 'polypeptide(L)'
;MLWWFKTGQVRSHSELARILAGDPSTITRWFQKYRKQGMAGLLEIKKPPGQDPTIKGEVLELLKAKLNSSEGFGSYGEIVSWLSNNHGVDVSYRMVHYRRALQTRLQIESTSTMQCKPTPKSN
;
A
#
# COMPACT_ATOMS: atom_id res chain seq x y z
N MET A 1 -18.43 3.13 -18.66
CA MET A 1 -18.81 4.56 -18.66
C MET A 1 -18.65 5.20 -20.03
N LEU A 2 -17.42 5.40 -20.51
CA LEU A 2 -17.13 6.22 -21.71
C LEU A 2 -17.77 5.65 -22.99
N TRP A 3 -17.82 4.32 -23.10
CA TRP A 3 -18.46 3.64 -24.22
C TRP A 3 -19.95 3.96 -24.34
N TRP A 4 -20.70 4.00 -23.24
CA TRP A 4 -22.14 4.31 -23.25
C TRP A 4 -22.47 5.72 -23.74
N PHE A 5 -21.61 6.69 -23.42
CA PHE A 5 -21.72 8.04 -23.97
C PHE A 5 -21.29 8.10 -25.45
N LYS A 6 -20.29 7.30 -25.85
CA LYS A 6 -19.87 7.19 -27.25
C LYS A 6 -20.96 6.59 -28.14
N THR A 7 -21.70 5.60 -27.62
CA THR A 7 -22.79 4.94 -28.35
C THR A 7 -24.13 5.66 -28.22
N GLY A 8 -24.20 6.77 -27.49
CA GLY A 8 -25.41 7.56 -27.30
C GLY A 8 -26.51 6.86 -26.49
N GLN A 9 -26.19 5.73 -25.85
CA GLN A 9 -27.13 4.94 -25.05
C GLN A 9 -27.55 5.65 -23.76
N VAL A 10 -26.75 6.62 -23.31
CA VAL A 10 -27.02 7.37 -22.09
C VAL A 10 -26.84 8.86 -22.37
N ARG A 11 -27.81 9.67 -21.91
CA ARG A 11 -27.82 11.13 -22.14
C ARG A 11 -27.40 11.93 -20.91
N SER A 12 -27.41 11.31 -19.73
CA SER A 12 -27.08 11.97 -18.46
C SER A 12 -26.17 11.14 -17.55
N HIS A 13 -25.31 11.81 -16.77
CA HIS A 13 -24.49 11.16 -15.75
C HIS A 13 -25.32 10.46 -14.67
N SER A 14 -26.51 10.99 -14.33
CA SER A 14 -27.42 10.40 -13.35
C SER A 14 -28.10 9.13 -13.84
N GLU A 15 -28.38 9.04 -15.14
CA GLU A 15 -28.88 7.81 -15.78
C GLU A 15 -27.79 6.74 -15.79
N LEU A 16 -26.55 7.13 -16.12
CA LEU A 16 -25.41 6.23 -16.05
C LEU A 16 -25.15 5.70 -14.63
N ALA A 17 -25.31 6.56 -13.62
CA ALA A 17 -25.18 6.21 -12.21
C ALA A 17 -26.16 5.11 -11.79
N ARG A 18 -27.41 5.21 -12.24
CA ARG A 18 -28.44 4.19 -11.99
C ARG A 18 -28.09 2.85 -12.62
N ILE A 19 -27.53 2.84 -13.84
CA ILE A 19 -27.16 1.60 -14.55
C ILE A 19 -25.94 0.92 -13.91
N LEU A 20 -24.95 1.70 -13.47
CA LEU A 20 -23.73 1.17 -12.83
C LEU A 20 -23.86 0.96 -11.31
N ALA A 21 -25.03 1.25 -10.72
CA ALA A 21 -25.25 1.27 -9.26
C ALA A 21 -24.19 2.10 -8.50
N GLY A 22 -23.69 3.17 -9.12
CA GLY A 22 -22.64 4.03 -8.58
C GLY A 22 -23.16 5.42 -8.25
N ASP A 23 -22.39 6.19 -7.48
CA ASP A 23 -22.75 7.57 -7.16
C ASP A 23 -22.52 8.52 -8.37
N PRO A 24 -23.49 9.39 -8.73
CA PRO A 24 -23.34 10.35 -9.84
C PRO A 24 -22.11 11.27 -9.73
N SER A 25 -21.71 11.62 -8.51
CA SER A 25 -20.52 12.43 -8.24
C SER A 25 -19.23 11.69 -8.61
N THR A 26 -19.16 10.37 -8.41
CA THR A 26 -18.01 9.54 -8.79
C THR A 26 -17.86 9.51 -10.30
N ILE A 27 -18.97 9.34 -11.01
CA ILE A 27 -19.02 9.38 -12.48
C ILE A 27 -18.56 10.74 -12.99
N THR A 28 -19.10 11.82 -12.42
CA THR A 28 -18.70 13.19 -12.77
C THR A 28 -17.21 13.43 -12.54
N ARG A 29 -16.66 12.96 -11.41
CA ARG A 29 -15.23 13.07 -11.09
C ARG A 29 -14.35 12.33 -12.10
N TRP A 30 -14.75 11.13 -12.52
CA TRP A 30 -14.03 10.36 -13.55
C TRP A 30 -14.06 11.06 -14.90
N PHE A 31 -15.20 11.62 -15.31
CA PHE A 31 -15.29 12.42 -16.54
C PHE A 31 -14.41 13.67 -16.50
N GLN A 32 -14.39 14.39 -15.37
CA GLN A 32 -13.50 15.53 -15.19
C GLN A 32 -12.03 15.13 -15.26
N LYS A 33 -11.65 14.01 -14.64
CA LYS A 33 -10.29 13.46 -14.71
C LYS A 33 -9.92 13.11 -16.15
N TYR A 34 -10.81 12.43 -16.87
CA TYR A 34 -10.65 12.08 -18.27
C TYR A 34 -10.49 13.31 -19.17
N ARG A 35 -11.29 14.38 -18.97
CA ARG A 35 -11.15 15.63 -19.74
C ARG A 35 -9.82 16.34 -19.50
N LYS A 36 -9.27 16.25 -18.28
CA LYS A 36 -8.02 16.92 -17.91
C LYS A 36 -6.76 16.15 -18.32
N GLN A 37 -6.78 14.82 -18.20
CA GLN A 37 -5.59 13.97 -18.29
C GLN A 37 -5.72 12.85 -19.33
N GLY A 38 -6.82 12.82 -20.08
CA GLY A 38 -7.11 11.77 -21.07
C GLY A 38 -7.28 10.38 -20.45
N MET A 39 -7.05 9.35 -21.26
CA MET A 39 -7.08 7.96 -20.78
C MET A 39 -5.97 7.64 -19.79
N ALA A 40 -4.79 8.21 -19.98
CA ALA A 40 -3.65 7.97 -19.10
C ALA A 40 -3.98 8.33 -17.65
N GLY A 41 -4.61 9.49 -17.42
CA GLY A 41 -5.05 9.87 -16.08
C GLY A 41 -6.17 8.99 -15.53
N LEU A 42 -7.08 8.47 -16.34
CA LEU A 42 -8.15 7.60 -15.83
C LEU A 42 -7.60 6.24 -15.35
N LEU A 43 -6.58 5.72 -16.03
CA LEU A 43 -5.88 4.47 -15.68
C LEU A 43 -4.86 4.66 -14.54
N GLU A 44 -4.50 5.90 -14.22
CA GLU A 44 -3.62 6.22 -13.11
C GLU A 44 -4.30 5.94 -11.77
N ILE A 45 -3.90 4.83 -11.14
CA ILE A 45 -4.26 4.50 -9.76
C ILE A 45 -3.34 5.30 -8.83
N LYS A 46 -3.83 6.46 -8.36
CA LYS A 46 -3.12 7.23 -7.34
C LYS A 46 -3.13 6.46 -6.03
N LYS A 47 -1.95 6.00 -5.61
CA LYS A 47 -1.73 5.63 -4.21
C LYS A 47 -1.68 6.94 -3.42
N PRO A 48 -2.58 7.15 -2.44
CA PRO A 48 -2.44 8.31 -1.57
C PRO A 48 -1.04 8.25 -0.94
N PRO A 49 -0.31 9.38 -0.86
CA PRO A 49 0.91 9.41 -0.06
C PRO A 49 0.47 9.10 1.37
N GLY A 50 0.78 7.89 1.83
CA GLY A 50 0.55 7.53 3.23
C GLY A 50 1.33 8.48 4.13
N GLN A 51 0.95 8.51 5.41
CA GLN A 51 1.71 9.25 6.41
C GLN A 51 3.18 8.81 6.35
N ASP A 52 4.06 9.80 6.26
CA ASP A 52 5.49 9.58 6.24
C ASP A 52 5.91 8.79 7.49
N PRO A 53 6.58 7.63 7.33
CA PRO A 53 6.95 6.82 8.49
C PRO A 53 7.87 7.62 9.41
N THR A 54 7.60 7.60 10.72
CA THR A 54 8.41 8.28 11.76
C THR A 54 9.88 7.84 11.74
N ILE A 55 10.15 6.62 11.27
CA ILE A 55 11.50 6.07 11.13
C ILE A 55 11.90 6.14 9.65
N LYS A 56 12.70 7.13 9.29
CA LYS A 56 13.24 7.34 7.94
C LYS A 56 14.77 7.36 7.94
N GLY A 57 15.34 7.04 6.77
CA GLY A 57 16.75 7.29 6.47
C GLY A 57 17.73 6.41 7.26
N GLU A 58 18.82 7.03 7.71
CA GLU A 58 19.97 6.39 8.34
C GLU A 58 19.62 5.58 9.60
N VAL A 59 18.66 6.07 10.39
CA VAL A 59 18.17 5.40 11.60
C VAL A 59 17.60 4.01 11.29
N LEU A 60 16.98 3.86 10.11
CA LEU A 60 16.42 2.59 9.66
C LEU A 60 17.51 1.59 9.30
N GLU A 61 18.55 2.04 8.60
CA GLU A 61 19.67 1.19 8.19
C GLU A 61 20.54 0.79 9.39
N LEU A 62 20.77 1.71 10.33
CA LEU A 62 21.43 1.40 11.61
C LEU A 62 20.62 0.39 12.43
N LEU A 63 19.30 0.55 12.49
CA LEU A 63 18.42 -0.39 13.17
C LEU A 63 18.47 -1.78 12.51
N LYS A 64 18.48 -1.87 11.17
CA LYS A 64 18.63 -3.14 10.44
C LYS A 64 19.99 -3.78 10.70
N ALA A 65 21.08 -3.00 10.64
CA ALA A 65 22.43 -3.49 10.89
C ALA A 65 22.55 -4.08 12.31
N LYS A 66 21.99 -3.39 13.31
CA LYS A 66 21.99 -3.85 14.70
C LYS A 66 21.10 -5.08 14.91
N LEU A 67 19.95 -5.16 14.23
CA LEU A 67 19.10 -6.36 14.24
C LEU A 67 19.75 -7.59 13.58
N ASN A 68 20.62 -7.38 12.60
CA ASN A 68 21.36 -8.46 11.92
C ASN A 68 22.63 -8.87 12.68
N SER A 69 23.08 -8.08 13.64
CA SER A 69 24.19 -8.44 14.52
C SER A 69 23.78 -9.52 15.52
N SER A 70 24.70 -10.43 15.88
CA SER A 70 24.44 -11.60 16.73
C SER A 70 23.97 -11.26 18.15
N GLU A 71 24.16 -10.03 18.61
CA GLU A 71 23.70 -9.56 19.93
C GLU A 71 22.22 -9.14 19.94
N GLY A 72 21.62 -8.86 18.77
CA GLY A 72 20.20 -8.54 18.65
C GLY A 72 19.69 -7.47 19.64
N PHE A 73 18.38 -7.45 19.86
CA PHE A 73 17.77 -6.77 21.00
C PHE A 73 17.01 -7.83 21.81
N GLY A 74 17.17 -7.82 23.12
CA GLY A 74 16.52 -8.76 24.03
C GLY A 74 15.01 -8.49 24.17
N SER A 75 14.58 -7.25 23.92
CA SER A 75 13.16 -6.89 23.94
C SER A 75 12.80 -5.71 23.04
N TYR A 76 11.51 -5.56 22.73
CA TYR A 76 10.97 -4.41 22.01
C TYR A 76 11.14 -3.08 22.78
N GLY A 77 11.15 -3.14 24.11
CA GLY A 77 11.38 -1.98 24.96
C GLY A 77 12.79 -1.41 24.81
N GLU A 78 13.80 -2.28 24.63
CA GLU A 78 15.17 -1.87 24.37
C GLU A 78 15.32 -1.13 23.04
N ILE A 79 14.56 -1.53 22.01
CA ILE A 79 14.54 -0.85 20.71
C ILE A 79 14.00 0.57 20.86
N VAL A 80 12.91 0.74 21.62
CA VAL A 80 12.32 2.06 21.90
C VAL A 80 13.30 2.93 22.69
N SER A 81 13.87 2.41 23.78
CA SER A 81 14.86 3.13 24.58
C SER A 81 16.10 3.50 23.78
N TRP A 82 16.57 2.62 22.89
CA TRP A 82 17.73 2.89 22.02
C TRP A 82 17.42 3.95 20.97
N LEU A 83 16.23 3.92 20.35
CA LEU A 83 15.78 4.95 19.40
C LEU A 83 15.67 6.33 20.07
N SER A 84 15.12 6.39 21.27
CA SER A 84 14.99 7.64 22.03
C SER A 84 16.36 8.17 22.48
N ASN A 85 17.22 7.32 23.05
CA ASN A 85 18.50 7.75 23.61
C ASN A 85 19.55 8.10 22.55
N ASN A 86 19.62 7.32 21.46
CA ASN A 86 20.72 7.40 20.50
C ASN A 86 20.38 8.25 19.26
N HIS A 87 19.09 8.38 18.93
CA HIS A 87 18.63 9.07 17.73
C HIS A 87 17.56 10.14 18.00
N GLY A 88 17.11 10.32 19.25
CA GLY A 88 16.09 11.31 19.61
C GLY A 88 14.73 11.08 18.95
N VAL A 89 14.47 9.87 18.43
CA VAL A 89 13.22 9.53 17.76
C VAL A 89 12.28 8.90 18.78
N ASP A 90 11.24 9.64 19.16
CA ASP A 90 10.17 9.11 20.01
C ASP A 90 9.28 8.15 19.20
N VAL A 91 9.41 6.86 19.47
CA VAL A 91 8.66 5.81 18.78
C VAL A 91 7.81 5.06 19.80
N SER A 92 6.49 5.07 19.59
CA SER A 92 5.58 4.25 20.40
C SER A 92 5.89 2.76 20.23
N TYR A 93 5.83 2.00 21.33
CA TYR A 93 5.90 0.53 21.36
C TYR A 93 5.02 -0.14 20.28
N ARG A 94 3.81 0.41 20.07
CA ARG A 94 2.84 -0.09 19.10
C ARG A 94 3.34 0.03 17.66
N MET A 95 4.11 1.08 17.35
CA MET A 95 4.71 1.31 16.04
C MET A 95 5.84 0.33 15.75
N VAL A 96 6.68 0.02 16.75
CA VAL A 96 7.75 -0.99 16.63
C VAL A 96 7.16 -2.37 16.38
N HIS A 97 6.14 -2.75 17.14
CA HIS A 97 5.43 -4.03 16.98
C HIS A 97 4.75 -4.15 15.61
N TYR A 98 4.01 -3.12 15.19
CA TYR A 98 3.34 -3.09 13.88
C TYR A 98 4.34 -3.22 12.73
N ARG A 99 5.47 -2.51 12.81
CA ARG A 99 6.50 -2.52 11.78
C ARG A 99 7.23 -3.85 11.66
N ARG A 100 7.51 -4.54 12.77
CA ARG A 100 8.09 -5.88 12.75
C ARG A 100 7.11 -6.91 12.20
N ALA A 101 5.84 -6.84 12.57
CA ALA A 101 4.80 -7.72 12.03
C ALA A 101 4.66 -7.61 10.50
N LEU A 102 4.88 -6.41 9.95
CA LEU A 102 4.98 -6.21 8.50
C LEU A 102 6.25 -6.83 7.91
N GLN A 103 7.40 -6.75 8.57
CA GLN A 103 8.65 -7.36 8.09
C GLN A 103 8.60 -8.89 8.08
N THR A 104 8.03 -9.54 9.11
CA THR A 104 7.80 -10.99 9.09
C THR A 104 6.83 -11.41 8.00
N ARG A 105 5.74 -10.65 7.80
CA ARG A 105 4.82 -10.89 6.68
C ARG A 105 5.51 -10.73 5.32
N LEU A 106 6.34 -9.71 5.14
CA LEU A 106 7.11 -9.51 3.91
C LEU A 106 8.13 -10.63 3.67
N GLN A 107 8.76 -11.17 4.72
CA GLN A 107 9.64 -12.35 4.59
C GLN A 107 8.86 -13.62 4.21
N ILE A 108 7.70 -13.87 4.84
CA ILE A 108 6.85 -15.03 4.57
C ILE A 108 6.24 -14.95 3.15
N GLU A 109 5.83 -13.76 2.70
CA GLU A 109 5.30 -13.53 1.35
C GLU A 109 6.39 -13.60 0.26
N SER A 110 7.60 -13.09 0.54
CA SER A 110 8.73 -13.17 -0.39
C SER A 110 9.26 -14.60 -0.58
N THR A 111 9.14 -15.46 0.44
CA THR A 111 9.52 -16.87 0.38
C THR A 111 8.42 -17.77 -0.18
N SER A 112 7.16 -17.31 -0.18
CA SER A 112 6.02 -18.07 -0.72
C SER A 112 5.92 -18.05 -2.26
N THR A 113 6.68 -17.22 -2.97
CA THR A 113 6.63 -17.16 -4.45
C THR A 113 7.43 -18.25 -5.17
N MET A 114 7.98 -19.24 -4.47
CA MET A 114 8.67 -20.39 -5.08
C MET A 114 8.06 -21.75 -4.70
N GLN A 115 6.79 -22.01 -5.00
CA GLN A 115 6.29 -23.39 -5.25
C GLN A 115 5.02 -23.37 -6.11
N CYS A 116 5.13 -23.14 -7.43
CA CYS A 116 4.17 -23.73 -8.37
C CYS A 116 4.75 -25.08 -8.82
N LYS A 117 4.37 -26.16 -8.15
CA LYS A 117 4.69 -27.53 -8.59
C LYS A 117 3.57 -28.03 -9.51
N PRO A 118 3.88 -28.67 -10.66
CA PRO A 118 2.89 -29.06 -11.65
C PRO A 118 2.07 -30.26 -11.17
N THR A 119 0.77 -30.26 -11.50
CA THR A 119 -0.19 -31.33 -11.23
C THR A 119 0.12 -32.59 -12.05
N PRO A 120 0.18 -33.80 -11.47
CA PRO A 120 0.16 -35.03 -12.26
C PRO A 120 -1.28 -35.36 -12.70
N LYS A 121 -1.42 -35.70 -13.98
CA LYS A 121 -2.66 -36.19 -14.59
C LYS A 121 -3.00 -37.58 -14.03
N SER A 122 -4.25 -37.75 -13.60
CA SER A 122 -4.86 -39.04 -13.29
C SER A 122 -4.95 -39.87 -14.57
N ASN A 123 -4.52 -41.12 -14.50
CA ASN A 123 -4.83 -42.18 -15.46
C ASN A 123 -5.87 -43.10 -14.82
#